data_AF-A0A8H4EG03-F1
#
_entry.id   AF-A0A8H4EG03-F1
#
_cell.length_a   1.000
_cell.length_b   1.000
_cell.length_c   1.000
_cell.angle_alpha   90.00
_cell.angle_beta   90.00
_cell.angle_gamma   90.00
#
_symmetry.space_group_name_H-M   'P 1'
#
loop_
_entity.id
_entity.type
_entity.pdbx_description
1 polymer ?
#
loop_
_entity_poly.entity_id
_entity_poly.type
_entity_poly.pdbx_seq_one_letter_code
_entity_poly.pdbx_strand_id
1 'polypeptide(L)'
;MYQNFEDDFYQHILVVNKKITRIWRIRTKKNEIYNSVRPGTVSKQVSMLRQYRVGELPDIEIKHSDVIGPLQALAHRDLDIFRILFSTLFISIYDATWDKTIMDVNAQNEYSNSMSQHIQTISNATTSHFPPLISSCLRICYEIPDIKIDPLAIRKTGEISSTEESMGITLIEQYLTLFPTQRGSKKNSYYKYWSRCREQTTMDRISISLYN
;
A
#
# COMPACT_ATOMS: atom_id res chain seq x y z
N MET A 1 19.97 58.90 31.28
CA MET A 1 20.22 57.45 31.26
C MET A 1 19.10 56.65 30.57
N TYR A 2 17.86 57.17 30.48
CA TYR A 2 16.74 56.48 29.81
C TYR A 2 16.62 56.72 28.29
N GLN A 3 17.11 57.84 27.75
CA GLN A 3 17.03 58.14 26.30
C GLN A 3 17.89 57.22 25.41
N ASN A 4 19.08 56.82 25.86
CA ASN A 4 19.96 55.93 25.08
C ASN A 4 19.37 54.52 24.92
N PHE A 5 18.51 54.08 25.85
CA PHE A 5 17.91 52.75 25.81
C PHE A 5 16.72 52.68 24.83
N GLU A 6 15.95 53.78 24.71
CA GLU A 6 14.93 53.90 23.67
C GLU A 6 15.56 53.94 22.28
N ASP A 7 16.62 54.72 22.08
CA ASP A 7 17.30 54.81 20.78
C ASP A 7 17.85 53.47 20.32
N ASP A 8 18.50 52.70 21.20
CA ASP A 8 19.00 51.35 20.87
C ASP A 8 17.85 50.38 20.54
N PHE A 9 16.71 50.49 21.22
CA PHE A 9 15.52 49.67 20.94
C PHE A 9 14.90 50.02 19.58
N TYR A 10 14.77 51.31 19.25
CA TYR A 10 14.28 51.76 17.94
C TYR A 10 15.23 51.34 16.81
N GLN A 11 16.55 51.44 17.01
CA GLN A 11 17.52 50.96 16.03
C GLN A 11 17.43 49.44 15.81
N HIS A 12 17.25 48.66 16.88
CA HIS A 12 17.09 47.22 16.77
C HIS A 12 15.82 46.84 15.98
N ILE A 13 14.69 47.50 16.25
CA ILE A 13 13.43 47.29 15.50
C ILE A 13 13.61 47.60 14.01
N LEU A 14 14.29 48.70 13.68
CA LEU A 14 14.56 49.09 12.29
C LEU A 14 15.41 48.06 11.55
N VAL A 15 16.44 47.51 12.21
CA VAL A 15 17.29 46.45 11.65
C VAL A 15 16.50 45.17 11.41
N VAL A 16 15.66 44.76 12.38
CA VAL A 16 14.79 43.58 12.25
C VAL A 16 13.79 43.75 11.10
N ASN A 17 13.15 44.92 10.97
CA ASN A 17 12.23 45.22 9.88
C ASN A 17 12.92 45.20 8.50
N LYS A 18 14.16 45.71 8.41
CA LYS A 18 14.98 45.60 7.19
C LYS A 18 15.31 44.14 6.84
N LYS A 19 15.56 43.29 7.84
CA LYS A 19 15.83 41.86 7.64
C LYS A 19 14.58 41.11 7.18
N ILE A 20 13.43 41.38 7.80
CA ILE A 20 12.14 40.80 7.44
C ILE A 20 11.76 41.19 6.01
N THR A 21 11.82 42.47 5.66
CA THR A 21 11.51 42.94 4.29
C THR A 21 12.43 42.33 3.24
N ARG A 22 13.71 42.12 3.55
CA ARG A 22 14.65 41.42 2.67
C ARG A 22 14.25 39.96 2.47
N ILE A 23 13.86 39.24 3.52
CA ILE A 23 13.39 37.85 3.46
C ILE A 23 12.11 37.76 2.61
N TRP A 24 11.16 38.68 2.81
CA TRP A 24 9.95 38.78 1.99
C TRP A 24 10.28 38.97 0.51
N ARG A 25 11.15 39.93 0.15
CA ARG A 25 11.56 40.12 -1.26
C ARG A 25 12.20 38.89 -1.88
N ILE A 26 13.08 38.20 -1.14
CA ILE A 26 13.73 36.97 -1.63
C ILE A 26 12.68 35.88 -1.85
N ARG A 27 11.71 35.74 -0.95
CA ARG A 27 10.63 34.76 -1.05
C ARG A 27 9.68 35.07 -2.20
N THR A 28 9.32 36.34 -2.40
CA THR A 28 8.51 36.78 -3.54
C THR A 28 9.21 36.51 -4.85
N LYS A 29 10.49 36.90 -4.98
CA LYS A 29 11.27 36.67 -6.20
C LYS A 29 11.49 35.17 -6.47
N LYS A 30 11.70 34.35 -5.44
CA LYS A 30 11.70 32.89 -5.58
C LYS A 30 10.34 32.37 -6.06
N ASN A 31 9.24 32.80 -5.45
CA ASN A 31 7.89 32.41 -5.88
C ASN A 31 7.57 32.85 -7.31
N GLU A 32 8.03 34.02 -7.74
CA GLU A 32 7.91 34.49 -9.13
C GLU A 32 8.71 33.60 -10.09
N ILE A 33 9.93 33.18 -9.72
CA ILE A 33 10.72 32.21 -10.49
C ILE A 33 10.03 30.84 -10.52
N TYR A 34 9.54 30.33 -9.40
CA TYR A 34 8.76 29.09 -9.36
C TYR A 34 7.47 29.19 -10.20
N ASN A 35 6.85 30.37 -10.24
CA ASN A 35 5.64 30.61 -11.00
C ASN A 35 5.90 30.88 -12.49
N SER A 36 7.05 31.46 -12.88
CA SER A 36 7.45 31.63 -14.29
C SER A 36 8.00 30.33 -14.91
N VAL A 37 8.48 29.42 -14.06
CA VAL A 37 8.80 28.02 -14.41
C VAL A 37 7.56 27.13 -14.37
N ARG A 38 6.36 27.66 -14.10
CA ARG A 38 5.13 26.92 -14.44
C ARG A 38 5.14 26.77 -15.95
N PRO A 39 5.24 25.54 -16.48
CA PRO A 39 4.99 25.37 -17.90
C PRO A 39 3.48 25.57 -18.07
N GLY A 40 3.10 26.78 -18.49
CA GLY A 40 1.75 27.09 -18.92
C GLY A 40 1.36 26.05 -19.95
N THR A 41 0.34 25.25 -19.64
CA THR A 41 -0.28 24.29 -20.56
C THR A 41 0.72 23.46 -21.36
N VAL A 42 1.49 22.58 -20.70
CA VAL A 42 1.97 21.39 -21.40
C VAL A 42 0.72 20.58 -21.73
N SER A 43 0.17 20.79 -22.92
CA SER A 43 -0.65 19.76 -23.58
C SER A 43 0.05 18.44 -23.33
N LYS A 44 -0.59 17.47 -22.64
CA LYS A 44 0.04 16.23 -22.19
C LYS A 44 0.78 15.57 -23.37
N GLN A 45 2.08 15.85 -23.51
CA GLN A 45 2.87 15.37 -24.62
C GLN A 45 3.14 13.90 -24.30
N VAL A 46 2.44 13.01 -25.00
CA VAL A 46 2.61 11.57 -24.82
C VAL A 46 3.95 11.18 -25.46
N SER A 47 4.90 10.77 -24.63
CA SER A 47 6.16 10.22 -25.11
C SER A 47 5.99 8.72 -25.39
N MET A 48 6.34 8.31 -26.61
CA MET A 48 6.35 6.91 -27.00
C MET A 48 7.61 6.24 -26.47
N LEU A 49 7.44 5.16 -25.70
CA LEU A 49 8.56 4.39 -25.13
C LEU A 49 9.07 3.28 -26.06
N ARG A 50 8.37 3.03 -27.17
CA ARG A 50 8.70 2.03 -28.18
C ARG A 50 8.59 2.64 -29.57
N GLN A 51 9.49 2.22 -30.46
CA GLN A 51 9.40 2.49 -31.88
C GLN A 51 8.65 1.36 -32.58
N TYR A 52 7.62 1.70 -33.35
CA TYR A 52 6.84 0.73 -34.11
C TYR A 52 7.31 0.74 -35.56
N ARG A 53 7.45 -0.46 -36.14
CA ARG A 53 7.73 -0.60 -37.57
C ARG A 53 6.51 -0.13 -38.37
N VAL A 54 6.78 0.53 -39.49
CA VAL A 54 5.76 0.96 -40.46
C VAL A 54 5.99 0.19 -41.75
N GLY A 55 4.99 -0.60 -42.18
CA GLY A 55 5.05 -1.45 -43.38
C GLY A 55 3.84 -2.37 -43.48
N GLU A 56 3.75 -3.14 -44.56
CA GLU A 56 2.61 -4.03 -44.86
C GLU A 56 2.52 -5.26 -43.94
N LEU A 57 3.67 -5.75 -43.45
CA LEU A 57 3.74 -6.94 -42.61
C LEU A 57 3.74 -6.58 -41.12
N PRO A 58 3.06 -7.35 -40.26
CA PRO A 58 3.05 -7.12 -38.82
C PRO A 58 4.45 -7.30 -38.22
N ASP A 59 4.68 -6.66 -37.07
CA ASP A 59 5.93 -6.77 -36.34
C ASP A 59 5.99 -8.13 -35.62
N ILE A 60 6.75 -9.08 -36.19
CA ILE A 60 6.78 -10.48 -35.76
C ILE A 60 7.69 -10.68 -34.54
N GLU A 61 8.72 -9.85 -34.35
CA GLU A 61 9.70 -10.00 -33.27
C GLU A 61 9.84 -8.70 -32.48
N ILE A 62 9.23 -8.67 -31.29
CA ILE A 62 9.31 -7.55 -30.37
C ILE A 62 10.50 -7.78 -29.43
N LYS A 63 11.44 -6.83 -29.39
CA LYS A 63 12.56 -6.88 -28.46
C LYS A 63 12.06 -6.83 -27.01
N HIS A 64 12.70 -7.59 -26.12
CA HIS A 64 12.35 -7.58 -24.70
C HIS A 64 12.48 -6.18 -24.05
N SER A 65 13.47 -5.39 -24.47
CA SER A 65 13.64 -4.00 -24.01
C SER A 65 12.38 -3.15 -24.25
N ASP A 66 11.73 -3.39 -25.37
CA ASP A 66 10.58 -2.62 -25.86
C ASP A 66 9.28 -3.07 -25.19
N VAL A 67 9.34 -4.08 -24.32
CA VAL A 67 8.25 -4.54 -23.45
C VAL A 67 8.53 -4.15 -21.99
N ILE A 68 9.75 -4.39 -21.50
CA ILE A 68 10.12 -4.15 -20.10
C ILE A 68 10.05 -2.65 -19.75
N GLY A 69 10.60 -1.78 -20.59
CA GLY A 69 10.61 -0.34 -20.35
C GLY A 69 9.20 0.26 -20.25
N PRO A 70 8.30 0.00 -21.22
CA PRO A 70 6.91 0.43 -21.11
C PRO A 70 6.17 -0.15 -19.91
N LEU A 71 6.38 -1.43 -19.59
CA LEU A 71 5.74 -2.08 -18.46
C LEU A 71 6.17 -1.46 -17.11
N GLN A 72 7.45 -1.14 -16.96
CA GLN A 72 7.95 -0.39 -15.80
C GLN A 72 7.31 0.99 -15.73
N ALA A 73 7.31 1.76 -16.82
CA ALA A 73 6.71 3.09 -16.85
C ALA A 73 5.21 3.06 -16.50
N LEU A 74 4.51 1.99 -16.89
CA LEU A 74 3.11 1.75 -16.58
C LEU A 74 2.91 1.49 -15.07
N ALA A 75 3.72 0.62 -14.47
CA ALA A 75 3.69 0.34 -13.04
C ALA A 75 3.99 1.59 -12.17
N HIS A 76 4.79 2.54 -12.65
CA HIS A 76 5.03 3.79 -11.92
C HIS A 76 3.83 4.74 -11.92
N ARG A 77 2.90 4.60 -12.87
CA ARG A 77 1.75 5.49 -13.04
C ARG A 77 0.44 4.88 -12.56
N ASP A 78 0.32 3.57 -12.62
CA ASP A 78 -0.88 2.83 -12.26
C ASP A 78 -0.59 1.87 -11.10
N LEU A 79 -1.30 2.09 -10.00
CA LEU A 79 -1.14 1.37 -8.74
C LEU A 79 -1.65 -0.07 -8.82
N ASP A 80 -2.66 -0.34 -9.64
CA ASP A 80 -3.19 -1.69 -9.82
C ASP A 80 -2.22 -2.56 -10.60
N ILE A 81 -1.64 -1.98 -11.66
CA ILE A 81 -0.64 -2.65 -12.49
C ILE A 81 0.63 -2.89 -11.68
N PHE A 82 1.06 -1.91 -10.88
CA PHE A 82 2.15 -2.10 -9.92
C PHE A 82 1.91 -3.31 -9.03
N ARG A 83 0.74 -3.38 -8.39
CA ARG A 83 0.39 -4.47 -7.46
C ARG A 83 0.46 -5.83 -8.15
N ILE A 84 -0.13 -5.95 -9.33
CA ILE A 84 -0.14 -7.21 -10.09
C ILE A 84 1.28 -7.59 -10.51
N LEU A 85 2.03 -6.65 -11.07
CA LEU A 85 3.39 -6.90 -11.54
C LEU A 85 4.31 -7.31 -10.41
N PHE A 86 4.29 -6.55 -9.30
CA PHE A 86 5.16 -6.79 -8.16
C PHE A 86 4.89 -8.14 -7.52
N SER A 87 3.62 -8.48 -7.25
CA SER A 87 3.24 -9.77 -6.66
C SER A 87 3.61 -10.93 -7.58
N THR A 88 3.28 -10.85 -8.87
CA THR A 88 3.57 -11.92 -9.85
C THR A 88 5.06 -12.15 -10.01
N LEU A 89 5.84 -11.06 -10.14
CA LEU A 89 7.30 -11.15 -10.28
C LEU A 89 7.91 -11.77 -9.03
N PHE A 90 7.50 -11.33 -7.85
CA PHE A 90 8.01 -11.87 -6.59
C PHE A 90 7.74 -13.36 -6.46
N ILE A 91 6.51 -13.81 -6.73
CA ILE A 91 6.13 -15.23 -6.67
C ILE A 91 6.95 -16.03 -7.67
N SER A 92 7.10 -15.54 -8.91
CA SER A 92 7.87 -16.22 -9.94
C SER A 92 9.35 -16.37 -9.58
N ILE A 93 9.95 -15.35 -8.95
CA ILE A 93 11.34 -15.43 -8.48
C ILE A 93 11.43 -16.40 -7.31
N TYR A 94 10.50 -16.32 -6.35
CA TYR A 94 10.49 -17.24 -5.22
C TYR A 94 10.42 -18.70 -5.70
N ASP A 95 9.48 -19.01 -6.58
CA ASP A 95 9.34 -20.36 -7.14
C ASP A 95 10.58 -20.78 -7.97
N ALA A 96 11.18 -19.87 -8.73
CA ALA A 96 12.40 -20.14 -9.49
C ALA A 96 13.63 -20.37 -8.61
N THR A 97 13.71 -19.71 -7.44
CA THR A 97 14.80 -19.92 -6.47
C THR A 97 14.69 -21.25 -5.74
N TRP A 98 13.47 -21.77 -5.59
CA TRP A 98 13.19 -23.01 -4.89
C TRP A 98 12.75 -24.09 -5.87
N ASP A 99 13.67 -24.53 -6.72
CA ASP A 99 13.45 -25.72 -7.54
C ASP A 99 13.32 -26.94 -6.60
N LYS A 100 12.09 -27.45 -6.48
CA LYS A 100 11.64 -28.39 -5.43
C LYS A 100 12.39 -29.74 -5.44
N THR A 101 13.23 -29.98 -6.43
CA THR A 101 13.91 -31.25 -6.68
C THR A 101 15.31 -31.38 -6.07
N ILE A 102 15.97 -30.30 -5.61
CA ILE A 102 17.43 -30.34 -5.34
C ILE A 102 17.83 -29.97 -3.89
N MET A 103 17.00 -29.32 -3.07
CA MET A 103 17.52 -28.58 -1.90
C MET A 103 17.06 -29.07 -0.51
N ASP A 104 17.90 -28.75 0.49
CA ASP A 104 17.74 -29.02 1.93
C ASP A 104 16.52 -28.28 2.51
N VAL A 105 15.63 -29.04 3.15
CA VAL A 105 14.39 -28.56 3.78
C VAL A 105 14.67 -27.51 4.86
N ASN A 106 15.82 -27.58 5.54
CA ASN A 106 16.17 -26.60 6.58
C ASN A 106 16.49 -25.24 5.97
N ALA A 107 17.27 -25.19 4.89
CA ALA A 107 17.62 -23.95 4.21
C ALA A 107 16.39 -23.25 3.62
N GLN A 108 15.43 -24.04 3.10
CA GLN A 108 14.15 -23.52 2.61
C GLN A 108 13.33 -22.87 3.73
N ASN A 109 13.24 -23.54 4.89
CA ASN A 109 12.52 -23.01 6.05
C ASN A 109 13.16 -21.73 6.60
N GLU A 110 14.49 -21.68 6.68
CA GLU A 110 15.22 -20.47 7.12
C GLU A 110 14.95 -19.28 6.20
N TYR A 111 14.99 -19.50 4.88
CA TYR A 111 14.70 -18.45 3.92
C TYR A 111 13.25 -17.97 3.99
N SER A 112 12.28 -18.89 4.07
CA SER A 112 10.87 -18.53 4.22
C SER A 112 10.65 -17.70 5.48
N ASN A 113 11.25 -18.10 6.60
CA ASN A 113 11.18 -17.36 7.87
C ASN A 113 11.78 -15.96 7.75
N SER A 114 12.94 -15.81 7.09
CA SER A 114 13.54 -14.51 6.82
C SER A 114 12.61 -13.64 5.98
N MET A 115 12.00 -14.20 4.93
CA MET A 115 11.06 -13.48 4.08
C MET A 115 9.82 -13.02 4.86
N SER A 116 9.26 -13.90 5.70
CA SER A 116 8.18 -13.55 6.63
C SER A 116 8.54 -12.38 7.54
N GLN A 117 9.73 -12.39 8.12
CA GLN A 117 10.20 -11.30 9.00
C GLN A 117 10.32 -9.98 8.24
N HIS A 118 10.84 -10.00 7.02
CA HIS A 118 10.94 -8.80 6.18
C HIS A 118 9.56 -8.23 5.85
N ILE A 119 8.61 -9.07 5.44
CA ILE A 119 7.25 -8.62 5.13
C ILE A 119 6.57 -8.04 6.38
N GLN A 120 6.71 -8.70 7.54
CA GLN A 120 6.17 -8.18 8.79
C GLN A 120 6.82 -6.85 9.19
N THR A 121 8.12 -6.69 8.95
CA THR A 121 8.83 -5.43 9.21
C THR A 121 8.29 -4.32 8.30
N ILE A 122 8.07 -4.60 7.02
CA ILE A 122 7.46 -3.65 6.08
C ILE A 122 6.07 -3.26 6.56
N SER A 123 5.20 -4.22 6.89
CA SER A 123 3.85 -3.95 7.38
C SER A 123 3.83 -3.12 8.67
N ASN A 124 4.75 -3.36 9.60
CA ASN A 124 4.79 -2.65 10.88
C ASN A 124 5.50 -1.28 10.81
N ALA A 125 6.52 -1.13 9.96
CA ALA A 125 7.33 0.09 9.88
C ALA A 125 6.71 1.17 8.98
N THR A 126 5.75 0.80 8.12
CA THR A 126 5.16 1.74 7.17
C THR A 126 4.29 2.77 7.91
N THR A 127 4.85 3.96 8.18
CA THR A 127 4.15 5.08 8.83
C THR A 127 3.24 5.85 7.86
N SER A 128 3.64 5.95 6.59
CA SER A 128 2.82 6.42 5.47
C SER A 128 2.35 5.21 4.69
N HIS A 129 1.25 4.60 5.14
CA HIS A 129 0.70 3.35 4.60
C HIS A 129 0.39 3.52 3.11
N PHE A 130 1.19 2.89 2.25
CA PHE A 130 0.95 2.83 0.81
C PHE A 130 0.12 1.56 0.48
N PRO A 131 -1.20 1.69 0.25
CA PRO A 131 -2.10 0.53 0.19
C PRO A 131 -1.73 -0.52 -0.87
N PRO A 132 -1.27 -0.16 -2.10
CA PRO A 132 -0.89 -1.15 -3.11
C PRO A 132 0.26 -2.06 -2.72
N LEU A 133 1.24 -1.56 -1.95
CA LEU A 133 2.35 -2.38 -1.46
C LEU A 133 1.86 -3.39 -0.41
N ILE A 134 1.04 -2.94 0.53
CA ILE A 134 0.45 -3.81 1.54
C ILE A 134 -0.44 -4.87 0.89
N SER A 135 -1.29 -4.47 -0.07
CA SER A 135 -2.10 -5.39 -0.87
C SER A 135 -1.24 -6.42 -1.59
N SER A 136 -0.09 -6.02 -2.12
CA SER A 136 0.86 -6.94 -2.78
C SER A 136 1.51 -7.91 -1.78
N CYS A 137 1.91 -7.43 -0.60
CA CYS A 137 2.47 -8.28 0.46
C CYS A 137 1.45 -9.31 0.95
N LEU A 138 0.20 -8.89 1.19
CA LEU A 138 -0.88 -9.81 1.57
C LEU A 138 -1.12 -10.85 0.48
N ARG A 139 -1.09 -10.44 -0.80
CA ARG A 139 -1.23 -11.38 -1.92
C ARG A 139 -0.08 -12.38 -2.01
N ILE A 140 1.15 -11.94 -1.79
CA ILE A 140 2.32 -12.83 -1.74
C ILE A 140 2.14 -13.91 -0.65
N CYS A 141 1.67 -13.52 0.55
CA CYS A 141 1.44 -14.45 1.65
C CYS A 141 0.24 -15.37 1.46
N TYR A 142 -0.71 -14.98 0.60
CA TYR A 142 -1.82 -15.84 0.20
C TYR A 142 -1.36 -16.94 -0.76
N GLU A 143 -0.55 -16.58 -1.76
CA GLU A 143 -0.07 -17.50 -2.80
C GLU A 143 1.06 -18.42 -2.28
N ILE A 144 1.91 -17.93 -1.38
CA ILE A 144 3.03 -18.68 -0.79
C ILE A 144 2.70 -19.02 0.67
N PRO A 145 2.17 -20.23 0.96
CA PRO A 145 1.70 -20.61 2.30
C PRO A 145 2.83 -20.74 3.33
N ASP A 146 4.08 -20.89 2.87
CA ASP A 146 5.26 -20.97 3.73
C ASP A 146 5.59 -19.62 4.39
N ILE A 147 5.18 -18.51 3.76
CA ILE A 147 5.42 -17.15 4.25
C ILE A 147 4.24 -16.71 5.12
N LYS A 148 4.46 -16.69 6.44
CA LYS A 148 3.44 -16.33 7.43
C LYS A 148 3.54 -14.88 7.91
N ILE A 149 2.38 -14.23 8.06
CA ILE A 149 2.23 -12.91 8.68
C ILE A 149 1.43 -13.04 10.00
N ASP A 150 1.79 -12.21 10.98
CA ASP A 150 1.01 -12.06 12.23
C ASP A 150 -0.41 -11.51 11.95
N PRO A 151 -1.48 -12.19 12.39
CA PRO A 151 -2.86 -11.71 12.28
C PRO A 151 -3.08 -10.29 12.83
N LEU A 152 -2.31 -9.86 13.83
CA LEU A 152 -2.41 -8.49 14.35
C LEU A 152 -1.90 -7.45 13.36
N ALA A 153 -0.86 -7.76 12.58
CA ALA A 153 -0.36 -6.89 11.52
C ALA A 153 -1.40 -6.77 10.39
N ILE A 154 -2.05 -7.87 10.02
CA ILE A 154 -3.12 -7.89 9.00
C ILE A 154 -4.30 -7.02 9.44
N ARG A 155 -4.72 -7.14 10.70
CA ARG A 155 -5.79 -6.29 11.26
C ARG A 155 -5.44 -4.81 11.16
N LYS A 156 -4.24 -4.40 11.58
CA LYS A 156 -3.80 -3.00 11.52
C LYS A 156 -3.84 -2.45 10.09
N THR A 157 -3.45 -3.27 9.12
CA THR A 157 -3.51 -2.85 7.70
C THR A 157 -4.93 -2.72 7.18
N GLY A 158 -5.86 -3.57 7.62
CA GLY A 158 -7.27 -3.50 7.24
C GLY A 158 -7.99 -2.27 7.82
N GLU A 159 -7.68 -1.88 9.05
CA GLU A 159 -8.30 -0.69 9.69
C GLU A 159 -8.07 0.62 8.93
N ILE A 160 -7.03 0.67 8.11
CA ILE A 160 -6.59 1.89 7.42
C ILE A 160 -7.14 1.97 6.00
N SER A 161 -7.48 0.83 5.39
CA SER A 161 -7.86 0.79 3.99
C SER A 161 -8.86 -0.34 3.70
N SER A 162 -10.08 0.07 3.34
CA SER A 162 -11.21 -0.84 3.16
C SER A 162 -11.05 -1.83 2.01
N THR A 163 -10.22 -1.51 1.01
CA THR A 163 -9.96 -2.42 -0.12
C THR A 163 -9.12 -3.64 0.29
N GLU A 164 -8.25 -3.48 1.26
CA GLU A 164 -7.30 -4.48 1.75
C GLU A 164 -7.93 -5.39 2.81
N GLU A 165 -9.03 -4.96 3.43
CA GLU A 165 -9.79 -5.76 4.41
C GLU A 165 -10.21 -7.11 3.81
N SER A 166 -10.73 -7.12 2.59
CA SER A 166 -11.20 -8.34 1.91
C SER A 166 -10.08 -9.37 1.70
N MET A 167 -8.88 -8.91 1.32
CA MET A 167 -7.71 -9.75 1.15
C MET A 167 -7.20 -10.26 2.50
N GLY A 168 -7.18 -9.41 3.52
CA GLY A 168 -6.83 -9.80 4.88
C GLY A 168 -7.75 -10.88 5.44
N ILE A 169 -9.07 -10.76 5.22
CA ILE A 169 -10.06 -11.79 5.63
C ILE A 169 -9.76 -13.12 4.91
N THR A 170 -9.59 -13.09 3.60
CA THR A 170 -9.33 -14.29 2.78
C THR A 170 -8.07 -15.02 3.23
N LEU A 171 -7.00 -14.27 3.52
CA LEU A 171 -5.74 -14.83 4.03
C LEU A 171 -5.93 -15.47 5.41
N ILE A 172 -6.67 -14.83 6.32
CA ILE A 172 -6.98 -15.41 7.64
C ILE A 172 -7.81 -16.69 7.50
N GLU A 173 -8.79 -16.73 6.60
CA GLU A 173 -9.60 -17.92 6.33
C GLU A 173 -8.72 -19.08 5.82
N GLN A 174 -7.78 -18.79 4.93
CA GLN A 174 -6.81 -19.77 4.45
C GLN A 174 -5.93 -20.28 5.59
N TYR A 175 -5.42 -19.40 6.46
CA TYR A 175 -4.63 -19.80 7.63
C TYR A 175 -5.41 -20.69 8.59
N LEU A 176 -6.70 -20.41 8.84
CA LEU A 176 -7.55 -21.27 9.66
C LEU A 176 -7.81 -22.64 9.04
N THR A 177 -7.83 -22.71 7.71
CA THR A 177 -8.00 -23.96 6.96
C THR A 177 -6.73 -24.81 7.00
N LEU A 178 -5.56 -24.18 6.85
CA LEU A 178 -4.26 -24.86 6.86
C LEU A 178 -3.80 -25.25 8.28
N PHE A 179 -4.13 -24.42 9.28
CA PHE A 179 -3.78 -24.63 10.67
C PHE A 179 -5.06 -24.70 11.51
N PRO A 180 -5.77 -25.84 11.50
CA PRO A 180 -6.93 -26.01 12.35
C PRO A 180 -6.47 -25.98 13.81
N THR A 181 -6.57 -24.82 14.45
CA THR A 181 -6.39 -24.72 15.90
C THR A 181 -7.46 -25.61 16.52
N GLN A 182 -7.07 -26.58 17.36
CA GLN A 182 -8.03 -27.32 18.17
C GLN A 182 -8.85 -26.29 18.95
N ARG A 183 -10.09 -26.07 18.52
CA ARG A 183 -11.02 -25.17 19.20
C ARG A 183 -11.21 -25.77 20.58
N GLY A 184 -10.57 -25.17 21.59
CA GLY A 184 -10.83 -25.50 22.98
C GLY A 184 -12.34 -25.58 23.19
N SER A 185 -12.77 -26.71 23.74
CA SER A 185 -14.15 -27.09 24.04
C SER A 185 -14.83 -26.09 24.98
N LYS A 186 -15.20 -24.91 24.48
CA LYS A 186 -16.09 -23.94 25.13
C LYS A 186 -17.16 -23.40 24.17
N LYS A 187 -17.46 -24.15 23.10
CA LYS A 187 -18.64 -23.93 22.27
C LYS A 187 -19.86 -24.55 22.95
N ASN A 188 -20.41 -23.89 23.97
CA ASN A 188 -21.80 -24.19 24.39
C ASN A 188 -22.60 -23.01 24.96
N SER A 189 -22.04 -21.79 25.04
CA SER A 189 -22.78 -20.64 25.59
C SER A 189 -23.15 -19.59 24.53
N TYR A 190 -22.24 -19.24 23.62
CA TYR A 190 -22.48 -18.14 22.68
C TYR A 190 -23.48 -18.45 21.55
N TYR A 191 -23.52 -19.70 21.03
CA TYR A 191 -24.50 -20.06 20.00
C TYR A 191 -25.96 -20.00 20.51
N LYS A 192 -26.18 -20.23 21.81
CA LYS A 192 -27.52 -20.18 22.42
C LYS A 192 -28.06 -18.75 22.51
N TYR A 193 -27.19 -17.75 22.63
CA TYR A 193 -27.59 -16.34 22.70
C TYR A 193 -27.97 -15.77 21.32
N TRP A 194 -27.21 -16.12 20.28
CA TRP A 194 -27.47 -15.66 18.90
C TRP A 194 -28.70 -16.33 18.26
N SER A 195 -28.98 -17.61 18.58
CA SER A 195 -30.22 -18.27 18.12
C SER A 195 -31.46 -17.63 18.74
N ARG A 196 -31.41 -17.25 20.02
CA ARG A 196 -32.55 -16.63 20.72
C ARG A 196 -32.87 -15.23 20.18
N CYS A 197 -31.87 -14.43 19.81
CA CYS A 197 -32.10 -13.12 19.21
C CYS A 197 -32.67 -13.19 17.78
N ARG A 198 -32.33 -14.23 17.01
CA ARG A 198 -32.87 -14.44 15.65
C ARG A 198 -34.33 -14.92 15.69
N GLU A 199 -34.69 -15.76 16.66
CA GLU A 199 -36.07 -16.22 16.85
C GLU A 199 -37.00 -15.10 17.38
N GLN A 200 -36.50 -14.22 18.26
CA GLN A 200 -37.28 -13.09 18.77
C GLN A 200 -37.64 -12.09 17.66
N THR A 201 -36.71 -11.81 16.73
CA THR A 201 -36.97 -10.88 15.62
C THR A 201 -37.86 -11.45 14.52
N THR A 202 -37.94 -12.79 14.38
CA THR A 202 -38.90 -13.42 13.46
C THR A 202 -40.33 -13.44 14.02
N MET A 203 -40.50 -13.55 15.34
CA MET A 203 -41.83 -13.52 15.96
C MET A 203 -42.43 -12.10 15.95
N ASP A 204 -41.61 -11.06 16.10
CA ASP A 204 -42.08 -9.66 16.02
C ASP A 204 -42.42 -9.20 14.59
N ARG A 205 -41.88 -9.86 13.55
CA ARG A 205 -42.23 -9.56 12.15
C ARG A 205 -43.51 -10.25 11.69
N ILE A 206 -43.88 -11.38 12.29
CA ILE A 206 -45.12 -12.11 11.94
C ILE A 206 -46.34 -11.46 12.62
N SER A 207 -46.19 -10.89 13.82
CA SER A 207 -47.27 -10.20 14.52
C SER A 207 -47.63 -8.83 13.95
N ILE A 208 -46.72 -8.16 13.22
CA ILE A 208 -46.99 -6.87 12.55
C ILE A 208 -47.71 -7.07 11.20
N SER A 209 -47.59 -8.24 10.54
CA SER A 209 -48.26 -8.51 9.25
C SER A 209 -49.67 -9.11 9.37
N LEU A 210 -50.19 -9.34 10.58
CA LEU A 210 -51.54 -9.85 10.83
C LEU A 210 -52.51 -8.78 11.39
N TYR A 211 -52.07 -7.52 11.45
CA TYR A 211 -52.88 -6.36 11.85
C TYR A 211 -52.88 -5.25 10.79
N ASN A 212 -53.00 -5.64 9.51
CA ASN A 212 -53.47 -4.77 8.42
C ASN A 212 -54.38 -5.58 7.50
#